data_AF-A0A6J4QI66-F1
#
_entry.id   AF-A0A6J4QI66-F1
#
_cell.length_a   1.000
_cell.length_b   1.000
_cell.length_c   1.000
_cell.angle_alpha   90.00
_cell.angle_beta   90.00
_cell.angle_gamma   90.00
#
_symmetry.space_group_name_H-M   'P 1'
#
loop_
_entity.id
_entity.type
_entity.pdbx_description
1 polymer ?
#
loop_
_entity_poly.entity_id
_entity_poly.type
_entity_poly.pdbx_seq_one_letter_code
_entity_poly.pdbx_strand_id
1 'polypeptide(L)'
;MRLLTQLLIALAVFAASVVLCAAGGGLLGKFIATRFPGYYPSVFPAAATRPSFDAAEVGVATGIGQGAAAGLFVGAVVVLALAVANRRRDAHRG
;
A
#
# COMPACT_ATOMS: atom_id res chain seq x y z
N MET A 1 -10.72 16.33 -24.08
CA MET A 1 -10.28 16.80 -22.75
C MET A 1 -10.84 15.96 -21.59
N ARG A 2 -12.15 15.65 -21.53
CA ARG A 2 -12.74 14.86 -20.41
C ARG A 2 -12.09 13.50 -20.13
N LEU A 3 -11.71 12.74 -21.18
CA LEU A 3 -11.11 11.41 -21.04
C LEU A 3 -9.70 11.46 -20.42
N LEU A 4 -8.89 12.44 -20.84
CA LEU A 4 -7.54 12.65 -20.30
C LEU A 4 -7.61 12.99 -18.81
N THR A 5 -8.52 13.89 -18.41
CA THR A 5 -8.71 14.24 -17.00
C THR A 5 -9.14 13.02 -16.17
N GLN A 6 -10.02 12.16 -16.69
CA GLN A 6 -10.45 10.94 -16.00
C GLN A 6 -9.30 9.95 -15.81
N LEU A 7 -8.47 9.76 -16.83
CA LEU A 7 -7.28 8.90 -16.74
C LEU A 7 -6.27 9.43 -15.73
N LEU A 8 -6.03 10.74 -15.71
CA LEU A 8 -5.14 11.38 -14.74
C LEU A 8 -5.66 11.23 -13.31
N ILE A 9 -6.97 11.39 -13.08
CA ILE A 9 -7.58 11.17 -11.76
C ILE A 9 -7.44 9.71 -11.35
N ALA A 10 -7.73 8.76 -12.24
CA ALA A 10 -7.59 7.33 -11.94
C ALA A 10 -6.15 6.96 -11.59
N LEU A 11 -5.18 7.46 -12.35
CA LEU A 11 -3.76 7.27 -12.09
C LEU A 11 -3.35 7.90 -10.74
N ALA A 12 -3.81 9.12 -10.46
CA ALA A 12 -3.50 9.82 -9.21
C ALA A 12 -4.07 9.06 -8.00
N VAL A 13 -5.32 8.58 -8.07
CA VAL A 13 -5.95 7.78 -7.01
C VAL A 13 -5.21 6.46 -6.81
N PHE A 14 -4.84 5.79 -7.90
CA PHE A 14 -4.08 4.54 -7.83
C PHE A 14 -2.71 4.76 -7.17
N ALA A 15 -1.94 5.71 -7.66
CA ALA A 15 -0.62 6.04 -7.13
C ALA A 15 -0.69 6.48 -5.66
N ALA A 16 -1.67 7.32 -5.31
CA ALA A 16 -1.89 7.75 -3.93
C ALA A 16 -2.22 6.55 -3.02
N SER A 17 -3.03 5.60 -3.47
CA SER A 17 -3.36 4.39 -2.71
C SER A 17 -2.12 3.56 -2.41
N VAL A 18 -1.24 3.36 -3.40
CA VAL A 18 0.03 2.66 -3.23
C VAL A 18 0.91 3.37 -2.22
N VAL A 19 1.12 4.68 -2.39
CA VAL A 19 2.01 5.47 -1.52
C VAL A 19 1.49 5.52 -0.09
N LEU A 20 0.19 5.76 0.11
CA LEU A 20 -0.41 5.85 1.45
C LEU A 20 -0.38 4.51 2.17
N CYS A 21 -0.72 3.42 1.49
CA CYS A 21 -0.66 2.08 2.11
C CYS A 21 0.80 1.66 2.37
N ALA A 22 1.75 1.96 1.48
CA ALA A 22 3.17 1.69 1.70
C ALA A 22 3.71 2.48 2.91
N ALA A 23 3.40 3.78 3.01
CA ALA A 23 3.79 4.61 4.13
C ALA A 23 3.15 4.11 5.44
N GLY A 24 1.85 3.80 5.43
CA GLY A 24 1.14 3.25 6.58
C GLY A 24 1.70 1.88 7.01
N GLY A 25 2.00 1.00 6.06
CA GLY A 25 2.63 -0.29 6.30
C GLY A 25 4.03 -0.14 6.90
N GLY A 26 4.85 0.77 6.38
CA GLY A 26 6.18 1.07 6.93
C GLY A 26 6.12 1.63 8.36
N LEU A 27 5.19 2.56 8.63
CA LEU A 27 4.95 3.07 9.98
C LEU A 27 4.49 1.98 10.94
N LEU A 28 3.58 1.11 10.49
CA LEU A 28 3.09 -0.01 11.28
C LEU A 28 4.22 -1.02 11.56
N GLY A 29 5.05 -1.33 10.56
CA GLY A 29 6.20 -2.21 10.73
C GLY A 29 7.23 -1.64 11.70
N LYS A 30 7.51 -0.34 11.62
CA LYS A 30 8.34 0.37 12.62
C LYS A 30 7.72 0.27 14.02
N PHE A 31 6.41 0.49 14.14
CA PHE A 31 5.70 0.41 15.42
C PHE A 31 5.76 -1.00 16.02
N ILE A 32 5.61 -2.04 15.21
CA ILE A 32 5.74 -3.44 15.65
C ILE A 32 7.17 -3.70 16.13
N ALA A 33 8.17 -3.25 15.39
CA ALA A 33 9.57 -3.45 15.76
C ALA A 33 9.93 -2.80 17.10
N THR A 34 9.41 -1.60 17.36
CA THR A 34 9.68 -0.89 18.62
C THR A 34 8.88 -1.44 19.79
N ARG A 35 7.62 -1.86 19.57
CA ARG A 35 6.73 -2.30 20.66
C ARG A 35 6.85 -3.79 20.99
N PHE A 36 7.27 -4.60 20.02
CA PHE A 36 7.41 -6.05 20.10
C PHE A 36 8.78 -6.47 19.55
N PRO A 37 9.88 -6.24 20.28
CA PRO A 37 11.24 -6.47 19.78
C PRO A 37 11.52 -7.94 19.40
N GLY A 38 10.76 -8.89 19.95
CA GLY A 38 10.85 -10.32 19.60
C GLY A 38 10.09 -10.74 18.34
N TYR A 39 9.29 -9.86 17.73
CA TYR A 39 8.45 -10.19 16.57
C TYR A 39 9.29 -10.45 15.31
N TYR A 40 10.13 -9.49 14.89
CA TYR A 40 10.92 -9.67 13.67
C TYR A 40 12.00 -10.76 13.80
N PRO A 41 12.65 -10.97 14.95
CA PRO A 41 13.52 -12.13 15.14
C PRO A 41 12.81 -13.49 15.04
N SER A 42 11.54 -13.59 15.46
CA SER A 42 10.79 -14.85 15.35
C SER A 42 10.29 -15.12 13.94
N VAL A 43 9.96 -14.06 13.18
CA VAL A 43 9.55 -14.16 11.77
C VAL A 43 10.75 -14.37 10.84
N PHE A 44 11.90 -13.77 11.16
CA PHE A 44 13.13 -13.85 10.37
C PHE A 44 14.31 -14.45 11.18
N PRO A 45 14.20 -15.69 11.69
CA PRO A 45 15.16 -16.26 12.62
C PRO A 45 16.57 -16.40 12.01
N ALA A 46 16.65 -16.74 10.72
CA ALA A 46 17.94 -16.87 10.02
C ALA A 46 18.65 -15.51 9.80
N ALA A 47 17.91 -14.40 9.72
CA ALA A 47 18.49 -13.08 9.60
C ALA A 47 18.88 -12.51 10.97
N ALA A 48 18.10 -12.83 12.01
CA ALA A 48 18.29 -12.34 13.37
C ALA A 48 19.58 -12.84 14.05
N THR A 49 20.19 -13.91 13.54
CA THR A 49 21.49 -14.39 14.02
C THR A 49 22.67 -13.52 13.57
N ARG A 50 22.45 -12.60 12.62
CA ARG A 50 23.51 -11.73 12.09
C ARG A 50 23.71 -10.51 13.01
N PRO A 51 24.96 -10.08 13.26
CA PRO A 51 25.24 -8.88 14.06
C PRO A 51 24.65 -7.60 13.48
N SER A 52 24.42 -7.57 12.16
CA SER A 52 23.86 -6.43 11.44
C SER A 52 22.33 -6.42 11.39
N PHE A 53 21.64 -7.27 12.14
CA PHE A 53 20.19 -7.34 12.11
C PHE A 53 19.56 -6.17 12.88
N ASP A 54 18.82 -5.33 12.17
CA ASP A 54 17.99 -4.29 12.75
C ASP A 54 16.50 -4.62 12.52
N ALA A 55 15.80 -4.92 13.62
CA ALA A 55 14.37 -5.22 13.60
C ALA A 55 13.53 -4.03 13.08
N ALA A 56 13.95 -2.80 13.33
CA ALA A 56 13.25 -1.60 12.87
C ALA A 56 13.39 -1.42 11.36
N GLU A 57 14.58 -1.63 10.81
CA GLU A 57 14.83 -1.56 9.37
C GLU A 57 14.04 -2.66 8.64
N VAL A 58 14.12 -3.91 9.12
CA VAL A 58 13.35 -5.04 8.58
C VAL A 58 11.85 -4.76 8.65
N GLY A 59 11.38 -4.21 9.77
CA GLY A 59 9.97 -3.87 9.93
C GLY A 59 9.49 -2.80 8.97
N VAL A 60 10.26 -1.73 8.78
CA VAL A 60 9.95 -0.69 7.80
C VAL A 60 9.94 -1.26 6.38
N ALA A 61 10.97 -2.03 5.99
CA ALA A 61 11.08 -2.58 4.65
C ALA A 61 9.93 -3.56 4.32
N THR A 62 9.65 -4.49 5.23
CA THR A 62 8.54 -5.45 5.07
C THR A 62 7.18 -4.76 5.08
N GLY A 63 7.00 -3.79 5.99
CA GLY A 63 5.80 -2.99 6.08
C GLY A 63 5.54 -2.18 4.81
N ILE A 64 6.56 -1.53 4.23
CA ILE A 64 6.46 -0.83 2.94
C ILE A 64 6.05 -1.79 1.83
N GLY A 65 6.68 -2.97 1.74
CA GLY A 65 6.37 -3.95 0.70
C GLY A 65 4.94 -4.47 0.79
N GLN A 66 4.50 -4.89 1.99
CA GLN A 66 3.14 -5.36 2.23
C GLN A 66 2.11 -4.24 2.03
N GLY A 67 2.42 -3.03 2.50
CA GLY A 67 1.62 -1.84 2.31
C GLY A 67 1.46 -1.47 0.83
N ALA A 68 2.53 -1.52 0.05
CA ALA A 68 2.48 -1.27 -1.39
C ALA A 68 1.60 -2.31 -2.11
N ALA A 69 1.73 -3.59 -1.77
CA ALA A 69 0.89 -4.65 -2.32
C ALA A 69 -0.61 -4.44 -1.99
N ALA A 70 -0.92 -4.08 -0.74
CA ALA A 70 -2.28 -3.72 -0.34
C ALA A 70 -2.78 -2.48 -1.10
N GLY A 71 -1.95 -1.45 -1.24
CA GLY A 71 -2.28 -0.23 -1.96
C GLY A 71 -2.53 -0.44 -3.46
N LEU A 72 -1.80 -1.36 -4.11
CA LEU A 72 -2.07 -1.79 -5.49
C LEU A 72 -3.46 -2.40 -5.61
N PHE A 73 -3.82 -3.28 -4.69
CA PHE A 73 -5.14 -3.92 -4.67
C PHE A 73 -6.26 -2.90 -4.41
N VAL A 74 -6.11 -2.07 -3.39
CA VAL A 74 -7.08 -1.00 -3.04
C VAL A 74 -7.23 -0.02 -4.20
N GLY A 75 -6.12 0.46 -4.76
CA GLY A 75 -6.13 1.38 -5.90
C GLY A 75 -6.86 0.80 -7.11
N ALA A 76 -6.61 -0.48 -7.44
CA ALA A 76 -7.30 -1.15 -8.54
C ALA A 76 -8.82 -1.26 -8.31
N VAL A 77 -9.23 -1.64 -7.10
CA VAL A 77 -10.65 -1.74 -6.73
C VAL A 77 -11.34 -0.37 -6.81
N VAL A 78 -10.72 0.68 -6.29
CA VAL A 78 -11.28 2.04 -6.32
C VAL A 78 -11.40 2.56 -7.75
N VAL A 79 -10.36 2.40 -8.58
CA VAL A 79 -10.40 2.80 -10.00
C VAL A 79 -11.49 2.05 -10.75
N LEU A 80 -11.63 0.74 -10.52
CA LEU A 80 -12.69 -0.06 -11.13
C LEU A 80 -14.08 0.42 -10.70
N ALA A 81 -14.27 0.68 -9.40
CA ALA A 81 -15.54 1.19 -8.87
C ALA A 81 -15.90 2.56 -9.48
N LEU A 82 -14.93 3.45 -9.63
CA LEU A 82 -15.12 4.75 -10.29
C LEU A 82 -15.48 4.59 -11.77
N ALA A 83 -14.82 3.68 -12.49
CA ALA A 83 -15.12 3.39 -13.88
C ALA A 83 -16.56 2.87 -14.06
N VAL A 84 -17.00 1.94 -13.20
CA VAL A 84 -18.37 1.42 -13.21
C VAL A 84 -19.38 2.51 -12.85
N ALA A 85 -19.11 3.33 -11.84
CA ALA A 85 -20.00 4.41 -11.42
C ALA A 85 -20.19 5.47 -12.52
N ASN A 86 -19.12 5.82 -13.23
CA ASN A 86 -19.20 6.75 -14.36
C ASN A 86 -20.02 6.16 -15.52
N ARG A 87 -19.80 4.89 -15.87
CA ARG A 87 -20.57 4.21 -16.92
C ARG A 87 -22.08 4.20 -16.60
N ARG A 88 -22.46 3.94 -15.34
CA ARG A 88 -23.87 3.96 -14.92
C ARG A 88 -24.49 5.35 -15.02
N ARG A 89 -23.74 6.41 -14.71
CA ARG A 89 -24.21 7.80 -14.81
C ARG A 89 -24.46 8.22 -16.26
N ASP A 90 -23.62 7.75 -17.19
CA ASP A 90 -23.79 8.06 -18.61
C ASP A 90 -25.01 7.34 -19.20
N ALA A 91 -25.31 6.12 -18.74
CA ALA A 91 -26.48 5.35 -19.19
C ALA A 91 -27.84 5.91 -18.71
N HIS A 92 -27.87 6.67 -17.61
CA HIS A 92 -29.11 7.32 -17.11
C HIS A 92 -29.35 8.72 -17.69
N ARG A 93 -28.42 9.25 -18.50
CA ARG A 93 -28.50 10.59 -19.11
C ARG A 93 -28.78 10.57 -20.62
N GLY A 94 -28.79 9.40 -21.23
CA GLY A 94 -29.24 9.19 -22.62
C GLY A 94 -30.65 8.61 -22.64
#